data_AF-A0A9E2S1A5-F1
#
_entry.id   AF-A0A9E2S1A5-F1
#
_cell.length_a   1.000
_cell.length_b   1.000
_cell.length_c   1.000
_cell.angle_alpha   90.00
_cell.angle_beta   90.00
_cell.angle_gamma   90.00
#
_symmetry.space_group_name_H-M   'P 1'
#
loop_
_entity.id
_entity.type
_entity.pdbx_description
1 polymer ?
#
loop_
_entity_poly.entity_id
_entity_poly.type
_entity_poly.pdbx_seq_one_letter_code
_entity_poly.pdbx_strand_id
1 'polypeptide(L)'
;MSKKSAPTGTPPQPPADNVLRLHEPASAEEDAACWKAVLEATQQGVWEYDGRTDTVYHSPLWKSLLGYADEEVGNSLNEWMSRIHPDDRPRVQQEMQRHFKEEVPFYESLHRIRHKDGSYRWVQDRGRVTERDSNGQPLRIIGTKMDASSRQREQENLDRLTEQVPGVLYQFQLSPSGHSWFPYASPNAERMFGLPSEKLRTDATHAFALVHPDDLAPTMASIAYSAQTLEQWAADFRIQVPDQGERWLHGYSQPQRLENGDTLWHGYLQDITEEKQQTLKLQETEHLLRRLMNEMPMGLALVDDGGQFYFRNRRFHELFGFPEDEALSLQHWWEESYPDPNYQTEVIQDWNTALAFSRAHGGEIPRKDYRVTLRNGSVRTMAIGGLTFGTHFMATFEDRTEQLAQSELLRKMAYLDGLTGISNRRHFDETLATEWRRGQRNGLPISLLMLDIDHFKAYNDLYGHQRGDECLQSVARALQDGLARAQDMAARYGGEEFVCLLPECDLDGATHVAQHLLQTVQALGIEHKGSPVAGVVTVSIGVASVTPSEHSSAETLLARADELLYRAKQTGRNRVETGIGS
;
A
#
# COMPACT_ATOMS: atom_id res chain seq x y z
N MET A 1 -16.70 -46.52 -32.88
CA MET A 1 -15.53 -47.42 -32.71
C MET A 1 -15.07 -47.25 -31.27
N SER A 2 -14.93 -48.21 -30.37
CA SER A 2 -15.16 -49.66 -30.38
C SER A 2 -15.52 -50.06 -28.95
N LYS A 3 -16.53 -50.92 -28.82
CA LYS A 3 -16.84 -51.65 -27.59
C LYS A 3 -15.67 -52.58 -27.24
N LYS A 4 -15.22 -52.58 -25.99
CA LYS A 4 -14.52 -53.72 -25.38
C LYS A 4 -15.30 -54.17 -24.15
N SER A 5 -15.94 -55.31 -24.30
CA SER A 5 -16.61 -56.11 -23.29
C SER A 5 -15.60 -56.71 -22.32
N ALA A 6 -15.76 -56.47 -21.02
CA ALA A 6 -15.12 -57.23 -19.96
C ALA A 6 -16.08 -58.33 -19.46
N PRO A 7 -15.61 -59.54 -19.12
CA PRO A 7 -16.46 -60.66 -18.76
C PRO A 7 -16.97 -60.55 -17.32
N THR A 8 -18.26 -60.85 -17.14
CA THR A 8 -18.94 -61.06 -15.87
C THR A 8 -18.41 -62.34 -15.20
N GLY A 9 -17.53 -62.19 -14.22
CA GLY A 9 -17.16 -63.24 -13.28
C GLY A 9 -18.02 -63.16 -12.02
N THR A 10 -18.84 -64.17 -11.80
CA THR A 10 -19.60 -64.40 -10.56
C THR A 10 -18.62 -64.46 -9.37
N PRO A 11 -18.88 -63.80 -8.22
CA PRO A 11 -18.03 -63.96 -7.04
C PRO A 11 -18.11 -65.42 -6.57
N PRO A 12 -17.00 -66.05 -6.14
CA PRO A 12 -17.08 -67.35 -5.51
C PRO A 12 -17.90 -67.23 -4.22
N GLN A 13 -18.92 -68.09 -4.08
CA GLN A 13 -19.59 -68.29 -2.80
C GLN A 13 -18.54 -68.62 -1.73
N PRO A 14 -18.60 -68.02 -0.53
CA PRO A 14 -17.72 -68.42 0.55
C PRO A 14 -18.03 -69.89 0.90
N PRO A 15 -17.01 -70.73 1.13
CA PRO A 15 -17.26 -72.07 1.63
C PRO A 15 -17.99 -71.96 2.97
N ALA A 16 -19.19 -72.54 3.01
CA ALA A 16 -19.95 -72.74 4.23
C ALA A 16 -19.14 -73.61 5.20
N ASP A 17 -19.22 -73.26 6.47
CA ASP A 17 -18.79 -74.05 7.63
C ASP A 17 -17.31 -74.43 7.70
N ASN A 18 -16.47 -73.44 8.00
CA ASN A 18 -15.25 -73.69 8.77
C ASN A 18 -15.52 -73.29 10.23
N VAL A 19 -16.38 -74.08 10.89
CA VAL A 19 -16.47 -74.07 12.35
C VAL A 19 -15.09 -74.47 12.86
N LEU A 20 -14.36 -73.53 13.47
CA LEU A 20 -13.18 -73.80 14.28
C LEU A 20 -13.58 -74.82 15.36
N ARG A 21 -13.47 -76.11 15.06
CA ARG A 21 -13.47 -77.16 16.07
C ARG A 21 -12.13 -77.03 16.78
N LEU A 22 -12.12 -76.30 17.89
CA LEU A 22 -11.14 -76.55 18.94
C LEU A 22 -11.32 -78.03 19.30
N HIS A 23 -10.40 -78.88 18.86
CA HIS A 23 -10.41 -80.29 19.23
C HIS A 23 -10.39 -80.36 20.76
N GLU A 24 -11.28 -81.16 21.36
CA GLU A 24 -11.12 -81.50 22.76
C GLU A 24 -9.76 -82.21 22.90
N PRO A 25 -8.89 -81.70 23.79
CA PRO A 25 -7.54 -82.22 24.00
C PRO A 25 -7.62 -83.69 24.46
N ALA A 26 -6.87 -84.59 23.81
CA ALA A 26 -6.88 -86.00 24.21
C ALA A 26 -6.03 -86.24 25.47
N SER A 27 -5.23 -85.25 25.90
CA SER A 27 -4.45 -85.26 27.14
C SER A 27 -4.09 -83.85 27.63
N ALA A 28 -3.73 -83.72 28.91
CA ALA A 28 -3.25 -82.46 29.50
C ALA A 28 -1.96 -81.91 28.85
N GLU A 29 -1.15 -82.79 28.24
CA GLU A 29 0.08 -82.40 27.54
C GLU A 29 -0.21 -81.76 26.18
N GLU A 30 -1.21 -82.26 25.45
CA GLU A 30 -1.67 -81.66 24.18
C GLU A 30 -2.29 -80.28 24.39
N ASP A 31 -3.06 -80.13 25.48
CA ASP A 31 -3.61 -78.86 25.92
C ASP A 31 -2.52 -77.82 26.19
N ALA A 32 -1.52 -78.19 27.00
CA ALA A 32 -0.43 -77.29 27.36
C ALA A 32 0.39 -76.87 26.13
N ALA A 33 0.62 -77.80 25.19
CA ALA A 33 1.30 -77.50 23.93
C ALA A 33 0.48 -76.55 23.03
N CYS A 34 -0.84 -76.75 22.94
CA CYS A 34 -1.74 -75.88 22.18
C CYS A 34 -1.76 -74.46 22.76
N TRP A 35 -1.93 -74.32 24.07
CA TRP A 35 -1.93 -73.01 24.74
C TRP A 35 -0.59 -72.29 24.60
N LYS A 36 0.53 -73.01 24.70
CA LYS A 36 1.87 -72.45 24.44
C LYS A 36 1.99 -71.91 23.01
N ALA A 37 1.53 -72.66 22.01
CA ALA A 37 1.56 -72.24 20.60
C ALA A 37 0.68 -71.01 20.34
N VAL A 38 -0.49 -70.91 20.97
CA VAL A 38 -1.38 -69.73 20.88
C VAL A 38 -0.70 -68.48 21.46
N LEU A 39 -0.06 -68.61 22.62
CA LEU A 39 0.66 -67.51 23.27
C LEU A 39 1.88 -67.06 22.45
N GLU A 40 2.61 -68.00 21.85
CA GLU A 40 3.72 -67.69 20.93
C GLU A 40 3.24 -67.00 19.66
N ALA A 41 2.18 -67.50 19.02
CA ALA A 41 1.61 -66.92 17.80
C ALA A 41 1.03 -65.51 18.03
N THR A 42 0.49 -65.25 19.21
CA THR A 42 -0.02 -63.93 19.62
C THR A 42 1.02 -63.03 20.27
N GLN A 43 2.27 -63.51 20.42
CA GLN A 43 3.37 -62.84 21.13
C GLN A 43 2.98 -62.35 22.54
N GLN A 44 2.18 -63.16 23.25
CA GLN A 44 1.75 -62.84 24.60
C GLN A 44 2.67 -63.49 25.64
N GLY A 45 3.28 -62.64 26.47
CA GLY A 45 3.90 -63.06 27.70
C GLY A 45 2.87 -63.50 28.73
N VAL A 46 3.17 -64.51 29.53
CA VAL A 46 2.33 -64.91 30.67
C VAL A 46 3.07 -64.58 31.95
N TRP A 47 2.34 -64.20 32.98
CA TRP A 47 2.88 -64.05 34.31
C TRP A 47 1.96 -64.64 35.36
N GLU A 48 2.56 -65.12 36.44
CA GLU A 48 1.87 -65.68 37.58
C GLU A 48 2.46 -65.09 38.85
N TYR A 49 1.63 -64.50 39.70
CA TYR A 49 2.01 -64.05 41.03
C TYR A 49 1.52 -65.05 42.09
N ASP A 50 2.43 -65.48 42.96
CA ASP A 50 2.13 -66.29 44.14
C ASP A 50 2.24 -65.40 45.40
N GLY A 51 1.10 -65.13 46.02
CA GLY A 51 0.99 -64.33 47.24
C GLY A 51 1.50 -65.04 48.49
N ARG A 52 1.80 -66.34 48.43
CA ARG A 52 2.37 -67.10 49.56
C ARG A 52 3.86 -66.85 49.73
N THR A 53 4.55 -66.66 48.61
CA THR A 53 6.02 -66.48 48.53
C THR A 53 6.42 -65.08 48.08
N ASP A 54 5.46 -64.24 47.69
CA ASP A 54 5.65 -62.90 47.12
C ASP A 54 6.53 -62.90 45.86
N THR A 55 6.37 -63.94 45.03
CA THR A 55 7.14 -64.13 43.80
C THR A 55 6.26 -64.03 42.56
N VAL A 56 6.79 -63.42 41.49
CA VAL A 56 6.17 -63.37 40.17
C VAL A 56 7.00 -64.20 39.20
N TYR A 57 6.38 -65.22 38.64
CA TYR A 57 6.88 -65.92 37.46
C TYR A 57 6.51 -65.15 36.19
N HIS A 58 7.46 -65.00 35.27
CA HIS A 58 7.23 -64.51 33.91
C HIS A 58 7.68 -65.56 32.90
N SER A 59 6.90 -65.78 31.85
CA SER A 59 7.24 -66.75 30.81
C SER A 59 8.54 -66.38 30.09
N PRO A 60 9.33 -67.35 29.62
CA PRO A 60 10.55 -67.10 28.86
C PRO A 60 10.31 -66.22 27.62
N LEU A 61 9.14 -66.39 26.98
CA LEU A 61 8.71 -65.54 25.85
C LEU A 61 8.62 -64.07 26.25
N TRP A 62 8.06 -63.75 27.43
CA TRP A 62 7.99 -62.38 27.93
C TRP A 62 9.37 -61.77 28.20
N LYS A 63 10.25 -62.53 28.86
CA LYS A 63 11.62 -62.09 29.15
C LYS A 63 12.40 -61.83 27.85
N SER A 64 12.26 -62.72 26.86
CA SER A 64 12.84 -62.57 25.52
C SER A 64 12.32 -61.33 24.78
N LEU A 65 11.01 -61.04 24.83
CA LEU A 65 10.43 -59.81 24.26
C LEU A 65 11.01 -58.54 24.88
N LEU A 66 11.48 -58.60 26.13
CA LEU A 66 12.16 -57.52 26.83
C LEU A 66 13.69 -57.52 26.70
N GLY A 67 14.24 -58.46 25.90
CA GLY A 67 15.66 -58.58 25.60
C GLY A 67 16.47 -59.36 26.64
N TYR A 68 15.81 -59.99 27.62
CA TYR A 68 16.48 -60.74 28.69
C TYR A 68 16.46 -62.25 28.44
N ALA A 69 17.54 -62.94 28.81
CA ALA A 69 17.52 -64.39 28.97
C ALA A 69 16.77 -64.79 30.26
N ASP A 70 16.37 -66.07 30.38
CA ASP A 70 15.50 -66.52 31.47
C ASP A 70 16.17 -66.37 32.85
N GLU A 71 17.48 -66.52 32.91
CA GLU A 71 18.32 -66.46 34.11
C GLU A 71 18.78 -65.03 34.48
N GLU A 72 18.58 -64.04 33.59
CA GLU A 72 19.07 -62.67 33.78
C GLU A 72 18.17 -61.80 34.67
N VAL A 73 16.93 -62.22 34.91
CA VAL A 73 15.93 -61.47 35.67
C VAL A 73 15.27 -62.39 36.69
N GLY A 74 15.24 -61.95 37.95
CA GLY A 74 14.66 -62.71 39.04
C GLY A 74 13.13 -62.70 39.04
N ASN A 75 12.57 -63.53 39.93
CA ASN A 75 11.12 -63.71 40.08
C ASN A 75 10.55 -62.90 41.27
N SER A 76 11.22 -61.83 41.71
CA SER A 76 10.70 -61.00 42.81
C SER A 76 9.74 -59.93 42.27
N LEU A 77 8.62 -59.69 42.95
CA LEU A 77 7.66 -58.66 42.56
C LEU A 77 8.33 -57.26 42.53
N ASN A 78 9.18 -56.97 43.51
CA ASN A 78 9.88 -55.70 43.63
C ASN A 78 10.82 -55.42 42.45
N GLU A 79 11.52 -56.44 41.94
CA GLU A 79 12.39 -56.29 40.77
C GLU A 79 11.58 -55.89 39.53
N TRP A 80 10.43 -56.53 39.29
CA TRP A 80 9.57 -56.21 38.15
C TRP A 80 8.89 -54.84 38.28
N MET A 81 8.44 -54.47 39.49
CA MET A 81 7.91 -53.13 39.78
C MET A 81 8.94 -52.03 39.53
N SER A 82 10.23 -52.28 39.80
CA SER A 82 11.30 -51.31 39.54
C SER A 82 11.51 -51.02 38.05
N ARG A 83 11.12 -51.94 37.16
CA ARG A 83 11.26 -51.81 35.70
C ARG A 83 10.13 -51.00 35.06
N ILE A 84 9.02 -50.80 35.76
CA ILE A 84 7.95 -49.90 35.32
C ILE A 84 8.46 -48.46 35.38
N HIS A 85 8.12 -47.65 34.36
CA HIS A 85 8.49 -46.24 34.29
C HIS A 85 8.02 -45.49 35.55
N PRO A 86 8.86 -44.63 36.17
CA PRO A 86 8.54 -43.94 37.43
C PRO A 86 7.15 -43.28 37.46
N ASP A 87 6.78 -42.55 36.41
CA ASP A 87 5.47 -41.87 36.32
C ASP A 87 4.28 -42.85 36.26
N ASP A 88 4.48 -44.07 35.77
CA ASP A 88 3.41 -45.04 35.60
C ASP A 88 3.21 -45.88 36.87
N ARG A 89 4.23 -45.99 37.74
CA ARG A 89 4.20 -46.83 38.95
C ARG A 89 3.03 -46.54 39.88
N PRO A 90 2.70 -45.28 40.25
CA PRO A 90 1.59 -45.01 41.16
C PRO A 90 0.26 -45.51 40.59
N ARG A 91 0.02 -45.29 39.29
CA ARG A 91 -1.19 -45.73 38.60
C ARG A 91 -1.26 -47.26 38.54
N VAL A 92 -0.17 -47.93 38.20
CA VAL A 92 -0.14 -49.41 38.16
C VAL A 92 -0.41 -50.01 39.53
N GLN A 93 0.20 -49.46 40.59
CA GLN A 93 -0.05 -49.90 41.97
C GLN A 93 -1.50 -49.69 42.38
N GLN A 94 -2.09 -48.56 42.02
CA GLN A 94 -3.49 -48.26 42.31
C GLN A 94 -4.43 -49.26 41.61
N GLU A 95 -4.26 -49.51 40.32
CA GLU A 95 -5.09 -50.46 39.57
C GLU A 95 -4.94 -51.89 40.10
N MET A 96 -3.73 -52.29 40.49
CA MET A 96 -3.49 -53.58 41.12
C MET A 96 -4.21 -53.69 42.48
N GLN A 97 -4.16 -52.65 43.31
CA GLN A 97 -4.88 -52.62 44.59
C GLN A 97 -6.40 -52.65 44.43
N ARG A 98 -6.94 -51.91 43.45
CA ARG A 98 -8.38 -51.93 43.13
C ARG A 98 -8.84 -53.32 42.74
N HIS A 99 -8.04 -54.03 41.94
CA HIS A 99 -8.33 -55.42 41.59
C HIS A 99 -8.22 -56.37 42.81
N PHE A 100 -7.23 -56.18 43.67
CA PHE A 100 -7.05 -57.01 44.88
C PHE A 100 -8.25 -56.90 45.82
N LYS A 101 -8.82 -55.70 45.95
CA LYS A 101 -10.03 -55.36 46.71
C LYS A 101 -11.34 -55.74 46.03
N GLU A 102 -11.30 -56.37 44.86
CA GLU A 102 -12.49 -56.75 44.07
C GLU A 102 -13.35 -55.58 43.56
N GLU A 103 -12.80 -54.36 43.52
CA GLU A 103 -13.49 -53.21 42.93
C GLU A 103 -13.62 -53.34 41.41
N VAL A 104 -12.72 -54.11 40.79
CA VAL A 104 -12.72 -54.42 39.36
C VAL A 104 -12.47 -55.91 39.11
N PRO A 105 -13.16 -56.54 38.12
CA PRO A 105 -13.11 -57.99 37.90
C PRO A 105 -11.80 -58.49 37.26
N PHE A 106 -11.05 -57.60 36.62
CA PHE A 106 -9.74 -57.86 36.03
C PHE A 106 -8.80 -56.72 36.41
N TYR A 107 -7.52 -57.03 36.60
CA TYR A 107 -6.47 -56.03 36.57
C TYR A 107 -6.18 -55.73 35.10
N GLU A 108 -6.27 -54.47 34.69
CA GLU A 108 -5.94 -54.01 33.34
C GLU A 108 -5.05 -52.78 33.43
N SER A 109 -3.94 -52.78 32.71
CA SER A 109 -2.97 -51.70 32.77
C SER A 109 -2.20 -51.57 31.46
N LEU A 110 -2.16 -50.36 30.92
CA LEU A 110 -1.25 -49.96 29.85
C LEU A 110 -0.14 -49.10 30.46
N HIS A 111 1.10 -49.59 30.49
CA HIS A 111 2.22 -48.89 31.13
C HIS A 111 3.55 -49.16 30.41
N ARG A 112 4.54 -48.32 30.69
CA ARG A 112 5.89 -48.44 30.12
C ARG A 112 6.76 -49.35 31.00
N ILE A 113 7.43 -50.31 30.38
CA ILE A 113 8.44 -51.17 31.02
C ILE A 113 9.82 -50.97 30.38
N ARG A 114 10.86 -50.98 31.20
CA ARG A 114 12.25 -50.80 30.75
C ARG A 114 12.81 -52.07 30.11
N HIS A 115 13.09 -51.98 28.82
CA HIS A 115 13.81 -52.99 28.03
C HIS A 115 15.30 -53.05 28.42
N LYS A 116 16.00 -54.14 28.09
CA LYS A 116 17.42 -54.35 28.42
C LYS A 116 18.35 -53.25 27.88
N ASP A 117 18.06 -52.72 26.71
CA ASP A 117 18.82 -51.61 26.10
C ASP A 117 18.57 -50.23 26.75
N GLY A 118 17.73 -50.17 27.79
CA GLY A 118 17.38 -48.93 28.49
C GLY A 118 16.21 -48.16 27.89
N SER A 119 15.69 -48.57 26.73
CA SER A 119 14.46 -48.00 26.16
C SER A 119 13.22 -48.43 26.96
N TYR A 120 12.13 -47.67 26.83
CA TYR A 120 10.84 -48.04 27.39
C TYR A 120 9.91 -48.57 26.30
N ARG A 121 9.20 -49.66 26.60
CA ARG A 121 8.18 -50.24 25.74
C ARG A 121 6.81 -50.16 26.41
N TRP A 122 5.79 -49.85 25.63
CA TRP A 122 4.41 -49.89 26.11
C TRP A 122 3.94 -51.34 26.21
N VAL A 123 3.37 -51.69 27.35
CA VAL A 123 2.87 -53.03 27.64
C VAL A 123 1.42 -52.92 28.05
N GLN A 124 0.57 -53.67 27.36
CA GLN A 124 -0.78 -53.92 27.81
C GLN A 124 -0.76 -55.20 28.65
N ASP A 125 -1.19 -55.05 29.90
CA ASP A 125 -1.14 -56.05 30.94
C ASP A 125 -2.54 -56.34 31.44
N ARG A 126 -2.92 -57.61 31.50
CA ARG A 126 -4.23 -58.03 31.99
C ARG A 126 -4.09 -59.26 32.87
N GLY A 127 -4.64 -59.21 34.08
CA GLY A 127 -4.56 -60.30 35.05
C GLY A 127 -5.87 -60.55 35.78
N ARG A 128 -5.98 -61.75 36.37
CA ARG A 128 -7.10 -62.15 37.22
C ARG A 128 -6.61 -62.97 38.41
N VAL A 129 -7.16 -62.68 39.59
CA VAL A 129 -7.02 -63.54 40.78
C VAL A 129 -7.70 -64.89 40.53
N THR A 130 -6.97 -65.98 40.67
CA THR A 130 -7.47 -67.36 40.51
C THR A 130 -7.68 -68.08 41.84
N GLU A 131 -6.92 -67.70 42.87
CA GLU A 131 -7.04 -68.27 44.22
C GLU A 131 -6.96 -67.17 45.28
N ARG A 132 -7.72 -67.32 46.37
CA ARG A 132 -7.69 -66.44 47.55
C ARG A 132 -7.57 -67.25 48.84
N ASP A 133 -7.07 -66.61 49.90
CA ASP A 133 -7.01 -67.20 51.24
C ASP A 133 -8.35 -67.06 51.99
N SER A 134 -8.42 -67.62 53.20
CA SER A 134 -9.61 -67.55 54.06
C SER A 134 -9.98 -66.12 54.48
N ASN A 135 -9.07 -65.16 54.35
CA ASN A 135 -9.26 -63.75 54.68
C ASN A 135 -9.57 -62.90 53.43
N GLY A 136 -9.74 -63.53 52.26
CA GLY A 136 -10.03 -62.86 51.00
C GLY A 136 -8.81 -62.24 50.32
N GLN A 137 -7.59 -62.45 50.80
CA GLN A 137 -6.38 -61.96 50.13
C GLN A 137 -6.02 -62.83 48.91
N PRO A 138 -5.52 -62.22 47.81
CA PRO A 138 -5.15 -62.96 46.62
C PRO A 138 -3.94 -63.86 46.88
N LEU A 139 -4.11 -65.16 46.69
CA LEU A 139 -3.05 -66.16 46.79
C LEU A 139 -2.38 -66.42 45.44
N ARG A 140 -3.14 -66.32 44.35
CA ARG A 140 -2.64 -66.59 43.01
C ARG A 140 -3.28 -65.68 41.99
N ILE A 141 -2.46 -65.08 41.12
CA ILE A 141 -2.93 -64.20 40.04
C ILE A 141 -2.23 -64.62 38.77
N ILE A 142 -3.00 -64.82 37.71
CA ILE A 142 -2.46 -65.18 36.39
C ILE A 142 -2.86 -64.08 35.41
N GLY A 143 -1.92 -63.68 34.56
CA GLY A 143 -2.17 -62.66 33.56
C GLY A 143 -1.35 -62.82 32.30
N THR A 144 -1.71 -62.03 31.29
CA THR A 144 -0.98 -61.91 30.04
C THR A 144 -0.45 -60.48 29.87
N LYS A 145 0.65 -60.37 29.16
CA LYS A 145 1.26 -59.10 28.75
C LYS A 145 1.54 -59.15 27.26
N MET A 146 1.24 -58.05 26.57
CA MET A 146 1.55 -57.88 25.15
C MET A 146 2.27 -56.54 24.92
N ASP A 147 3.20 -56.52 23.97
CA ASP A 147 3.83 -55.27 23.53
C ASP A 147 2.80 -54.44 22.74
N ALA A 148 2.50 -53.25 23.24
CA ALA A 148 1.58 -52.28 22.65
C ALA A 148 2.31 -51.11 21.96
N SER A 149 3.64 -51.17 21.83
CA SER A 149 4.46 -50.04 21.39
C SER A 149 4.21 -49.62 19.94
N SER A 150 3.86 -50.54 19.02
CA SER A 150 3.52 -50.16 17.62
C SER A 150 2.24 -49.34 17.58
N ARG A 151 1.20 -49.84 18.26
CA ARG A 151 -0.12 -49.18 18.33
C ARG A 151 -0.02 -47.79 18.95
N GLN A 152 0.79 -47.62 19.99
CA GLN A 152 1.01 -46.30 20.61
C GLN A 152 1.75 -45.35 19.67
N ARG A 153 2.79 -45.82 18.97
CA ARG A 153 3.52 -45.01 17.99
C ARG A 153 2.65 -44.59 16.80
N GLU A 154 1.79 -45.47 16.31
CA GLU A 154 0.85 -45.14 15.24
C GLU A 154 -0.18 -44.09 15.67
N GLN A 155 -0.71 -44.22 16.89
CA GLN A 155 -1.63 -43.22 17.45
C GLN A 155 -0.96 -41.86 17.64
N GLU A 156 0.23 -41.82 18.26
CA GLU A 156 1.01 -40.59 18.43
C GLU A 156 1.37 -39.94 17.09
N ASN A 157 1.66 -40.75 16.06
CA ASN A 157 1.95 -40.25 14.72
C ASN A 157 0.71 -39.64 14.06
N LEU A 158 -0.46 -40.28 14.19
CA LEU A 158 -1.72 -39.71 13.71
C LEU A 158 -2.03 -38.39 14.40
N ASP A 159 -1.88 -38.32 15.72
CA ASP A 159 -2.13 -37.10 16.48
C ASP A 159 -1.20 -35.97 16.01
N ARG A 160 0.11 -36.24 15.87
CA ARG A 160 1.09 -35.28 15.33
C ARG A 160 0.78 -34.82 13.90
N LEU A 161 0.34 -35.72 13.03
CA LEU A 161 -0.05 -35.37 11.66
C LEU A 161 -1.27 -34.43 11.67
N THR A 162 -2.26 -34.70 12.53
CA THR A 162 -3.44 -33.82 12.63
C THR A 162 -3.12 -32.46 13.25
N GLU A 163 -2.13 -32.36 14.15
CA GLU A 163 -1.67 -31.08 14.72
C GLU A 163 -0.97 -30.19 13.68
N GLN A 164 -0.32 -30.78 12.68
CA GLN A 164 0.40 -30.06 11.63
C GLN A 164 -0.51 -29.50 10.52
N VAL A 165 -1.77 -29.95 10.44
CA VAL A 165 -2.74 -29.39 9.48
C VAL A 165 -3.12 -27.98 9.94
N PRO A 166 -3.01 -26.93 9.09
CA PRO A 166 -3.28 -25.54 9.45
C PRO A 166 -4.79 -25.22 9.52
N GLY A 167 -5.50 -25.96 10.38
CA GLY A 167 -6.92 -25.85 10.63
C GLY A 167 -7.41 -26.96 11.56
N VAL A 168 -8.73 -27.15 11.61
CA VAL A 168 -9.39 -28.14 12.47
C VAL A 168 -9.98 -29.23 11.61
N LEU A 169 -9.50 -30.47 11.79
CA LEU A 169 -10.15 -31.65 11.27
C LEU A 169 -11.22 -32.08 12.25
N TYR A 170 -12.43 -32.33 11.78
CA TYR A 170 -13.53 -32.69 12.64
C TYR A 170 -14.46 -33.72 12.02
N GLN A 171 -15.15 -34.43 12.90
CA GLN A 171 -16.38 -35.13 12.59
C GLN A 171 -17.51 -34.39 13.28
N PHE A 172 -18.58 -34.08 12.56
CA PHE A 172 -19.79 -33.47 13.14
C PHE A 172 -20.96 -34.42 12.89
N GLN A 173 -21.80 -34.64 13.89
CA GLN A 173 -22.95 -35.53 13.79
C GLN A 173 -24.22 -34.80 14.18
N LEU A 174 -25.27 -34.97 13.37
CA LEU A 174 -26.60 -34.42 13.61
C LEU A 174 -27.62 -35.54 13.60
N SER A 175 -28.33 -35.69 14.71
CA SER A 175 -29.43 -36.64 14.84
C SER A 175 -30.73 -36.07 14.25
N PRO A 176 -31.68 -36.94 13.83
CA PRO A 176 -33.03 -36.50 13.43
C PRO A 176 -33.79 -35.75 14.53
N SER A 177 -33.41 -35.96 15.80
CA SER A 177 -33.97 -35.25 16.96
C SER A 177 -33.48 -33.80 17.11
N GLY A 178 -32.47 -33.40 16.33
CA GLY A 178 -31.84 -32.09 16.40
C GLY A 178 -30.63 -32.01 17.34
N HIS A 179 -30.35 -33.05 18.13
CA HIS A 179 -29.12 -33.13 18.90
C HIS A 179 -27.91 -33.26 17.99
N SER A 180 -26.85 -32.46 18.26
CA SER A 180 -25.63 -32.45 17.47
C SER A 180 -24.38 -32.37 18.34
N TRP A 181 -23.29 -33.00 17.89
CA TRP A 181 -22.01 -33.05 18.60
C TRP A 181 -20.87 -33.33 17.62
N PHE A 182 -19.63 -33.23 18.09
CA PHE A 182 -18.44 -33.51 17.31
C PHE A 182 -17.75 -34.81 17.78
N PRO A 183 -18.07 -36.00 17.22
CA PRO A 183 -17.43 -37.26 17.63
C PRO A 183 -15.90 -37.20 17.72
N TYR A 184 -15.31 -36.42 16.83
CA TYR A 184 -13.88 -36.14 16.78
C TYR A 184 -13.66 -34.66 16.42
N ALA A 185 -12.70 -34.03 17.08
CA ALA A 185 -12.14 -32.74 16.70
C ALA A 185 -10.64 -32.79 16.98
N SER A 186 -9.82 -32.41 16.01
CA SER A 186 -8.37 -32.41 16.18
C SER A 186 -7.96 -31.44 17.31
N PRO A 187 -6.78 -31.61 17.92
CA PRO A 187 -6.32 -30.74 19.02
C PRO A 187 -6.31 -29.25 18.68
N ASN A 188 -6.23 -28.91 17.38
CA ASN A 188 -6.29 -27.53 16.90
C ASN A 188 -7.64 -26.84 17.16
N ALA A 189 -8.71 -27.60 17.41
CA ALA A 189 -10.02 -27.06 17.76
C ALA A 189 -9.95 -26.17 19.00
N GLU A 190 -9.14 -26.55 20.00
CA GLU A 190 -8.98 -25.77 21.23
C GLU A 190 -8.34 -24.41 20.95
N ARG A 191 -7.36 -24.37 20.03
CA ARG A 191 -6.71 -23.12 19.60
C ARG A 191 -7.63 -22.25 18.74
N MET A 192 -8.44 -22.87 17.89
CA MET A 192 -9.35 -22.16 16.99
C MET A 192 -10.56 -21.57 17.73
N PHE A 193 -11.19 -22.37 18.61
CA PHE A 193 -12.44 -22.01 19.30
C PHE A 193 -12.26 -21.54 20.75
N GLY A 194 -11.09 -21.76 21.36
CA GLY A 194 -10.87 -21.47 22.78
C GLY A 194 -11.61 -22.42 23.73
N LEU A 195 -12.10 -23.56 23.23
CA LEU A 195 -12.90 -24.54 23.96
C LEU A 195 -12.22 -25.90 23.96
N PRO A 196 -12.17 -26.63 25.10
CA PRO A 196 -11.64 -27.99 25.12
C PRO A 196 -12.41 -28.92 24.19
N SER A 197 -11.71 -29.77 23.43
CA SER A 197 -12.35 -30.69 22.46
C SER A 197 -13.35 -31.64 23.13
N GLU A 198 -13.16 -31.97 24.41
CA GLU A 198 -14.10 -32.79 25.20
C GLU A 198 -15.50 -32.19 25.30
N LYS A 199 -15.64 -30.86 25.37
CA LYS A 199 -16.96 -30.21 25.43
C LYS A 199 -17.71 -30.34 24.10
N LEU A 200 -16.97 -30.26 23.00
CA LEU A 200 -17.52 -30.39 21.64
C LEU A 200 -17.95 -31.82 21.34
N ARG A 201 -17.34 -32.83 21.99
CA ARG A 201 -17.70 -34.24 21.83
C ARG A 201 -19.09 -34.61 22.33
N THR A 202 -19.68 -33.81 23.20
CA THR A 202 -21.00 -34.08 23.78
C THR A 202 -22.07 -33.11 23.31
N ASP A 203 -21.71 -31.87 22.95
CA ASP A 203 -22.67 -30.86 22.51
C ASP A 203 -22.02 -29.82 21.57
N ALA A 204 -22.50 -29.78 20.33
CA ALA A 204 -22.03 -28.82 19.32
C ALA A 204 -22.56 -27.39 19.53
N THR A 205 -23.57 -27.20 20.39
CA THR A 205 -24.13 -25.88 20.70
C THR A 205 -23.06 -24.90 21.21
N HIS A 206 -22.04 -25.42 21.90
CA HIS A 206 -20.90 -24.62 22.34
C HIS A 206 -20.11 -24.00 21.19
N ALA A 207 -19.94 -24.70 20.06
CA ALA A 207 -19.28 -24.13 18.88
C ALA A 207 -20.19 -23.15 18.14
N PHE A 208 -21.48 -23.47 18.00
CA PHE A 208 -22.45 -22.59 17.35
C PHE A 208 -22.68 -21.28 18.11
N ALA A 209 -22.56 -21.28 19.43
CA ALA A 209 -22.64 -20.08 20.25
C ALA A 209 -21.52 -19.05 19.97
N LEU A 210 -20.40 -19.49 19.37
CA LEU A 210 -19.33 -18.60 18.95
C LEU A 210 -19.59 -17.97 17.58
N VAL A 211 -20.50 -18.50 16.76
CA VAL A 211 -20.77 -17.97 15.42
C VAL A 211 -21.38 -16.57 15.53
N HIS A 212 -20.92 -15.64 14.68
CA HIS A 212 -21.42 -14.28 14.65
C HIS A 212 -22.95 -14.28 14.46
N PRO A 213 -23.72 -13.42 15.17
CA PRO A 213 -25.19 -13.44 15.11
C PRO A 213 -25.77 -13.37 13.69
N ASP A 214 -25.17 -12.54 12.83
CA ASP A 214 -25.59 -12.39 11.42
C ASP A 214 -25.34 -13.65 10.57
N ASP A 215 -24.36 -14.48 10.95
CA ASP A 215 -23.93 -15.64 10.17
C ASP A 215 -24.53 -16.95 10.70
N LEU A 216 -25.06 -16.98 11.93
CA LEU A 216 -25.58 -18.19 12.58
C LEU A 216 -26.74 -18.81 11.81
N ALA A 217 -27.78 -18.04 11.49
CA ALA A 217 -28.95 -18.55 10.78
C ALA A 217 -28.63 -19.04 9.35
N PRO A 218 -27.87 -18.30 8.52
CA PRO A 218 -27.38 -18.79 7.23
C PRO A 218 -26.55 -20.08 7.34
N THR A 219 -25.64 -20.16 8.30
CA THR A 219 -24.79 -21.33 8.53
C THR A 219 -25.62 -22.55 8.94
N MET A 220 -26.57 -22.40 9.87
CA MET A 220 -27.44 -23.52 10.26
C MET A 220 -28.32 -23.99 9.10
N ALA A 221 -28.84 -23.07 8.29
CA ALA A 221 -29.65 -23.40 7.12
C ALA A 221 -28.84 -24.17 6.07
N SER A 222 -27.58 -23.78 5.81
CA SER A 222 -26.71 -24.48 4.86
C SER A 222 -26.32 -25.88 5.35
N ILE A 223 -26.07 -26.06 6.65
CA ILE A 223 -25.83 -27.38 7.26
C ILE A 223 -27.09 -28.25 7.12
N ALA A 224 -28.27 -27.72 7.43
CA ALA A 224 -29.54 -28.45 7.31
C ALA A 224 -29.83 -28.86 5.85
N TYR A 225 -29.53 -27.98 4.88
CA TYR A 225 -29.63 -28.28 3.46
C TYR A 225 -28.70 -29.44 3.08
N SER A 226 -27.41 -29.36 3.43
CA SER A 226 -26.44 -30.45 3.23
C SER A 226 -26.89 -31.76 3.90
N ALA A 227 -27.50 -31.68 5.09
CA ALA A 227 -28.03 -32.84 5.79
C ALA A 227 -29.17 -33.52 5.02
N GLN A 228 -29.99 -32.77 4.29
CA GLN A 228 -31.13 -33.29 3.54
C GLN A 228 -30.72 -33.84 2.18
N THR A 229 -29.86 -33.11 1.46
CA THR A 229 -29.46 -33.45 0.09
C THR A 229 -28.27 -34.40 0.04
N LEU A 230 -27.52 -34.52 1.14
CA LEU A 230 -26.19 -35.15 1.19
C LEU A 230 -25.20 -34.51 0.21
N GLU A 231 -25.43 -33.27 -0.19
CA GLU A 231 -24.45 -32.47 -0.92
C GLU A 231 -23.38 -31.96 0.03
N GLN A 232 -22.19 -31.78 -0.51
CA GLN A 232 -21.07 -31.21 0.19
C GLN A 232 -21.41 -29.85 0.83
N TRP A 233 -21.04 -29.70 2.09
CA TRP A 233 -21.19 -28.45 2.81
C TRP A 233 -19.94 -27.60 2.64
N ALA A 234 -20.11 -26.33 2.27
CA ALA A 234 -19.06 -25.34 2.25
C ALA A 234 -19.62 -23.97 2.66
N ALA A 235 -18.95 -23.25 3.57
CA ALA A 235 -19.39 -21.93 4.01
C ALA A 235 -18.24 -21.09 4.59
N ASP A 236 -18.30 -19.78 4.34
CA ASP A 236 -17.52 -18.76 5.05
C ASP A 236 -18.40 -18.16 6.15
N PHE A 237 -17.89 -18.09 7.37
CA PHE A 237 -18.62 -17.49 8.49
C PHE A 237 -17.68 -16.94 9.55
N ARG A 238 -18.15 -15.96 10.30
CA ARG A 238 -17.40 -15.36 11.40
C ARG A 238 -17.68 -16.09 12.70
N ILE A 239 -16.65 -16.18 13.54
CA ILE A 239 -16.77 -16.56 14.96
C ILE A 239 -16.21 -15.47 15.86
N GLN A 240 -16.77 -15.34 17.05
CA GLN A 240 -16.30 -14.46 18.12
C GLN A 240 -15.70 -15.33 19.23
N VAL A 241 -14.37 -15.39 19.29
CA VAL A 241 -13.67 -16.14 20.33
C VAL A 241 -13.44 -15.21 21.53
N PRO A 242 -13.87 -15.60 22.75
CA PRO A 242 -13.63 -14.81 23.95
C PRO A 242 -12.15 -14.43 24.08
N ASP A 243 -11.88 -13.16 24.39
CA ASP A 243 -10.53 -12.57 24.56
C ASP A 243 -9.60 -12.62 23.33
N GLN A 244 -10.04 -13.18 22.19
CA GLN A 244 -9.24 -13.31 20.96
C GLN A 244 -9.84 -12.59 19.76
N GLY A 245 -11.09 -12.12 19.86
CA GLY A 245 -11.74 -11.27 18.86
C GLY A 245 -12.46 -12.04 17.75
N GLU A 246 -12.78 -11.33 16.67
CA GLU A 246 -13.46 -11.89 15.49
C GLU A 246 -12.48 -12.66 14.60
N ARG A 247 -12.89 -13.85 14.15
CA ARG A 247 -12.18 -14.67 13.15
C ARG A 247 -13.11 -15.07 12.02
N TRP A 248 -12.58 -15.14 10.81
CA TRP A 248 -13.25 -15.72 9.65
C TRP A 248 -12.82 -17.17 9.47
N LEU A 249 -13.80 -18.08 9.42
CA LEU A 249 -13.57 -19.48 9.14
C LEU A 249 -14.14 -19.85 7.78
N HIS A 250 -13.40 -20.67 7.04
CA HIS A 250 -13.88 -21.41 5.88
C HIS A 250 -14.08 -22.86 6.29
N GLY A 251 -15.31 -23.33 6.24
CA GLY A 251 -15.65 -24.72 6.51
C GLY A 251 -15.96 -25.48 5.25
N TYR A 252 -15.47 -26.72 5.16
CA TYR A 252 -15.76 -27.64 4.06
C TYR A 252 -15.89 -29.07 4.58
N SER A 253 -17.02 -29.73 4.30
CA SER A 253 -17.34 -31.04 4.86
C SER A 253 -18.18 -31.92 3.94
N GLN A 254 -17.91 -33.23 4.00
CA GLN A 254 -18.67 -34.24 3.25
C GLN A 254 -19.68 -34.95 4.17
N PRO A 255 -20.99 -34.89 3.88
CA PRO A 255 -22.00 -35.63 4.63
C PRO A 255 -22.05 -37.10 4.25
N GLN A 256 -22.41 -37.93 5.21
CA GLN A 256 -22.74 -39.34 5.05
C GLN A 256 -23.93 -39.68 5.95
N ARG A 257 -24.92 -40.41 5.42
CA ARG A 257 -26.03 -40.95 6.21
C ARG A 257 -25.57 -42.22 6.92
N LEU A 258 -25.76 -42.29 8.24
CA LEU A 258 -25.50 -43.47 9.06
C LEU A 258 -26.73 -44.40 9.12
N GLU A 259 -26.51 -45.67 9.48
CA GLU A 259 -27.57 -46.68 9.59
C GLU A 259 -28.65 -46.32 10.62
N ASN A 260 -28.29 -45.57 11.66
CA ASN A 260 -29.20 -45.10 12.70
C ASN A 260 -30.05 -43.88 12.29
N GLY A 261 -29.85 -43.35 11.06
CA GLY A 261 -30.56 -42.18 10.54
C GLY A 261 -29.83 -40.84 10.72
N ASP A 262 -28.77 -40.80 11.54
CA ASP A 262 -27.97 -39.59 11.74
C ASP A 262 -27.21 -39.20 10.46
N THR A 263 -26.91 -37.91 10.32
CA THR A 263 -25.94 -37.45 9.33
C THR A 263 -24.60 -37.22 10.02
N LEU A 264 -23.53 -37.80 9.48
CA LEU A 264 -22.15 -37.58 9.90
C LEU A 264 -21.42 -36.79 8.82
N TRP A 265 -20.69 -35.75 9.19
CA TRP A 265 -19.84 -34.98 8.30
C TRP A 265 -18.39 -35.20 8.66
N HIS A 266 -17.54 -35.45 7.67
CA HIS A 266 -16.08 -35.35 7.81
C HIS A 266 -15.64 -34.02 7.22
N GLY A 267 -15.06 -33.17 8.06
CA GLY A 267 -14.88 -31.77 7.76
C GLY A 267 -13.53 -31.20 8.11
N TYR A 268 -13.24 -30.07 7.49
CA TYR A 268 -12.09 -29.23 7.76
C TYR A 268 -12.55 -27.79 7.94
N LEU A 269 -12.05 -27.12 8.98
CA LEU A 269 -12.18 -25.68 9.18
C LEU A 269 -10.83 -25.02 9.04
N GLN A 270 -10.75 -24.01 8.20
CA GLN A 270 -9.57 -23.18 8.02
C GLN A 270 -9.83 -21.79 8.58
N ASP A 271 -8.85 -21.22 9.27
CA ASP A 271 -8.86 -19.79 9.59
C ASP A 271 -8.42 -19.00 8.35
N ILE A 272 -9.32 -18.16 7.84
CA ILE A 272 -9.10 -17.30 6.67
C ILE A 272 -9.15 -15.81 7.05
N THR A 273 -8.98 -15.50 8.34
CA THR A 273 -9.05 -14.12 8.87
C THR A 273 -8.04 -13.20 8.20
N GLU A 274 -6.79 -13.64 8.08
CA GLU A 274 -5.72 -12.84 7.49
C GLU A 274 -5.99 -12.55 6.00
N GLU A 275 -6.43 -13.55 5.24
CA GLU A 275 -6.77 -13.41 3.82
C GLU A 275 -7.95 -12.45 3.60
N LYS A 276 -9.01 -12.56 4.42
CA LYS A 276 -10.16 -11.65 4.37
C LYS A 276 -9.74 -10.22 4.74
N GLN A 277 -8.94 -10.03 5.78
CA GLN A 277 -8.44 -8.71 6.17
C GLN A 277 -7.56 -8.07 5.08
N GLN A 278 -6.69 -8.85 4.43
CA GLN A 278 -5.87 -8.36 3.32
C GLN A 278 -6.73 -7.97 2.12
N THR A 279 -7.73 -8.79 1.78
CA THR A 279 -8.66 -8.52 0.68
C THR A 279 -9.47 -7.24 0.93
N LEU A 280 -10.05 -7.10 2.12
CA LEU A 280 -10.81 -5.89 2.49
C LEU A 280 -9.91 -4.65 2.52
N LYS A 281 -8.71 -4.75 3.08
CA LYS A 281 -7.74 -3.64 3.10
C LYS A 281 -7.29 -3.23 1.71
N LEU A 282 -7.10 -4.19 0.79
CA LEU A 282 -6.77 -3.91 -0.60
C LEU A 282 -7.92 -3.17 -1.29
N GLN A 283 -9.16 -3.62 -1.09
CA GLN A 283 -10.35 -2.95 -1.62
C GLN A 283 -10.51 -1.52 -1.06
N GLU A 284 -10.33 -1.34 0.25
CA GLU A 284 -10.35 -0.01 0.87
C GLU A 284 -9.25 0.90 0.33
N THR A 285 -8.03 0.36 0.17
CA THR A 285 -6.90 1.10 -0.39
C THR A 285 -7.13 1.46 -1.85
N GLU A 286 -7.66 0.55 -2.67
CA GLU A 286 -8.01 0.82 -4.07
C GLU A 286 -9.08 1.91 -4.16
N HIS A 287 -10.14 1.81 -3.35
CA HIS A 287 -11.20 2.81 -3.33
C HIS A 287 -10.68 4.18 -2.90
N LEU A 288 -9.80 4.22 -1.89
CA LEU A 288 -9.14 5.44 -1.45
C LEU A 288 -8.27 6.04 -2.56
N LEU A 289 -7.43 5.25 -3.22
CA LEU A 289 -6.58 5.72 -4.32
C LEU A 289 -7.42 6.26 -5.49
N ARG A 290 -8.48 5.55 -5.88
CA ARG A 290 -9.42 6.02 -6.92
C ARG A 290 -10.07 7.34 -6.54
N ARG A 291 -10.54 7.50 -5.30
CA ARG A 291 -11.08 8.78 -4.81
C ARG A 291 -10.04 9.90 -4.82
N LEU A 292 -8.84 9.64 -4.31
CA LEU A 292 -7.76 10.63 -4.29
C LEU A 292 -7.43 11.09 -5.71
N MET A 293 -7.30 10.15 -6.65
CA MET A 293 -7.06 10.49 -8.06
C MET A 293 -8.20 11.29 -8.67
N ASN A 294 -9.44 10.94 -8.35
CA ASN A 294 -10.61 11.62 -8.90
C ASN A 294 -10.76 13.06 -8.37
N GLU A 295 -10.45 13.29 -7.09
CA GLU A 295 -10.60 14.58 -6.43
C GLU A 295 -9.36 15.48 -6.53
N MET A 296 -8.31 15.06 -7.24
CA MET A 296 -7.13 15.91 -7.46
C MET A 296 -7.52 17.24 -8.15
N PRO A 297 -7.00 18.39 -7.69
CA PRO A 297 -7.34 19.71 -8.23
C PRO A 297 -6.71 20.01 -9.60
N MET A 298 -6.00 19.05 -10.19
CA MET A 298 -5.42 19.12 -11.53
C MET A 298 -6.10 18.10 -12.44
N GLY A 299 -6.21 18.41 -13.73
CA GLY A 299 -6.68 17.43 -14.70
C GLY A 299 -5.69 16.28 -14.78
N LEU A 300 -6.18 15.05 -14.77
CA LEU A 300 -5.36 13.85 -14.85
C LEU A 300 -5.98 12.87 -15.83
N ALA A 301 -5.15 12.32 -16.71
CA ALA A 301 -5.57 11.30 -17.65
C ALA A 301 -4.50 10.21 -17.78
N LEU A 302 -4.90 8.94 -17.76
CA LEU A 302 -4.01 7.82 -18.08
C LEU A 302 -4.35 7.29 -19.47
N VAL A 303 -3.29 7.08 -20.26
CA VAL A 303 -3.36 6.67 -21.65
C VAL A 303 -2.58 5.38 -21.84
N ASP A 304 -3.20 4.43 -22.54
CA ASP A 304 -2.56 3.17 -22.92
C ASP A 304 -1.65 3.32 -24.15
N ASP A 305 -1.09 2.20 -24.62
CA ASP A 305 -0.20 2.16 -25.77
C ASP A 305 -0.93 2.33 -27.12
N GLY A 306 -2.24 2.09 -27.15
CA GLY A 306 -3.12 2.35 -28.29
C GLY A 306 -3.61 3.80 -28.37
N GLY A 307 -3.22 4.65 -27.42
CA GLY A 307 -3.67 6.03 -27.34
C GLY A 307 -5.11 6.18 -26.85
N GLN A 308 -5.63 5.22 -26.07
CA GLN A 308 -6.94 5.30 -25.45
C GLN A 308 -6.84 5.79 -24.01
N PHE A 309 -7.77 6.68 -23.63
CA PHE A 309 -7.90 7.10 -22.24
C PHE A 309 -8.65 6.03 -21.44
N TYR A 310 -7.98 5.35 -20.52
CA TYR A 310 -8.62 4.37 -19.62
C TYR A 310 -8.93 4.92 -18.23
N PHE A 311 -8.44 6.12 -17.93
CA PHE A 311 -8.83 6.88 -16.74
C PHE A 311 -8.72 8.38 -17.03
N ARG A 312 -9.72 9.15 -16.56
CA ARG A 312 -9.75 10.60 -16.55
C ARG A 312 -10.37 11.01 -15.22
N ASN A 313 -9.76 11.94 -14.50
CA ASN A 313 -10.35 12.39 -13.25
C ASN A 313 -11.43 13.45 -13.47
N ARG A 314 -12.22 13.72 -12.43
CA ARG A 314 -13.23 14.78 -12.41
C ARG A 314 -12.73 16.10 -12.98
N ARG A 315 -11.51 16.51 -12.62
CA ARG A 315 -10.95 17.80 -13.06
C ARG A 315 -10.69 17.84 -14.56
N PHE A 316 -10.26 16.74 -15.17
CA PHE A 316 -10.14 16.64 -16.63
C PHE A 316 -11.48 16.90 -17.32
N HIS A 317 -12.56 16.28 -16.84
CA HIS A 317 -13.91 16.46 -17.37
C HIS A 317 -14.40 17.90 -17.23
N GLU A 318 -14.18 18.53 -16.06
CA GLU A 318 -14.53 19.93 -15.82
C GLU A 318 -13.75 20.91 -16.71
N LEU A 319 -12.45 20.66 -16.92
CA LEU A 319 -11.59 21.53 -17.73
C LEU A 319 -11.96 21.44 -19.21
N PHE A 320 -12.01 20.22 -19.76
CA PHE A 320 -12.12 20.02 -21.21
C PHE A 320 -13.58 19.88 -21.71
N GLY A 321 -14.53 19.56 -20.84
CA GLY A 321 -15.94 19.42 -21.18
C GLY A 321 -16.33 18.09 -21.83
N PHE A 322 -15.47 17.07 -21.76
CA PHE A 322 -15.81 15.70 -22.16
C PHE A 322 -16.55 15.00 -21.02
N PRO A 323 -17.74 14.41 -21.23
CA PRO A 323 -18.41 13.54 -20.27
C PRO A 323 -17.58 12.31 -19.89
N GLU A 324 -17.85 11.73 -18.71
CA GLU A 324 -17.13 10.56 -18.20
C GLU A 324 -17.40 9.29 -19.03
N ASP A 325 -18.63 9.14 -19.51
CA ASP A 325 -19.11 8.02 -20.32
C ASP A 325 -18.76 8.13 -21.81
N GLU A 326 -18.25 9.28 -22.26
CA GLU A 326 -17.81 9.46 -23.64
C GLU A 326 -16.46 8.76 -23.87
N ALA A 327 -16.44 7.79 -24.79
CA ALA A 327 -15.22 7.16 -25.26
C ALA A 327 -14.37 8.19 -26.03
N LEU A 328 -13.23 8.56 -25.44
CA LEU A 328 -12.32 9.55 -25.99
C LEU A 328 -10.98 8.86 -26.30
N SER A 329 -10.45 9.09 -27.49
CA SER A 329 -9.08 8.72 -27.84
C SER A 329 -8.17 9.94 -27.77
N LEU A 330 -6.87 9.70 -27.60
CA LEU A 330 -5.86 10.74 -27.62
C LEU A 330 -5.88 11.52 -28.94
N GLN A 331 -6.09 10.81 -30.07
CA GLN A 331 -6.22 11.43 -31.38
C GLN A 331 -7.42 12.39 -31.47
N HIS A 332 -8.59 11.95 -31.01
CA HIS A 332 -9.78 12.80 -31.00
C HIS A 332 -9.61 14.02 -30.08
N TRP A 333 -8.94 13.83 -28.94
CA TRP A 333 -8.60 14.94 -28.04
C TRP A 333 -7.67 15.97 -28.70
N TRP A 334 -6.65 15.53 -29.46
CA TRP A 334 -5.78 16.44 -30.23
C TRP A 334 -6.57 17.27 -31.24
N GLU A 335 -7.51 16.67 -31.94
CA GLU A 335 -8.33 17.33 -32.98
C GLU A 335 -9.22 18.44 -32.42
N GLU A 336 -9.87 18.19 -31.28
CA GLU A 336 -10.72 19.21 -30.66
C GLU A 336 -9.93 20.27 -29.88
N SER A 337 -8.86 19.86 -29.19
CA SER A 337 -8.09 20.76 -28.32
C SER A 337 -7.17 21.71 -29.08
N TYR A 338 -6.80 21.34 -30.30
CA TYR A 338 -5.88 22.09 -31.17
C TYR A 338 -6.44 22.17 -32.59
N PRO A 339 -7.45 23.04 -32.84
CA PRO A 339 -8.14 23.11 -34.13
C PRO A 339 -7.31 23.73 -35.27
N ASP A 340 -6.20 24.42 -34.95
CA ASP A 340 -5.23 24.90 -35.95
C ASP A 340 -4.26 23.77 -36.33
N PRO A 341 -4.27 23.25 -37.58
CA PRO A 341 -3.45 22.12 -37.97
C PRO A 341 -1.93 22.37 -37.87
N ASN A 342 -1.49 23.61 -38.08
CA ASN A 342 -0.07 23.95 -38.01
C ASN A 342 0.41 23.86 -36.56
N TYR A 343 -0.35 24.47 -35.65
CA TYR A 343 -0.03 24.46 -34.24
C TYR A 343 -0.21 23.06 -33.63
N GLN A 344 -1.24 22.32 -34.03
CA GLN A 344 -1.43 20.92 -33.61
C GLN A 344 -0.21 20.05 -33.95
N THR A 345 0.33 20.18 -35.16
CA THR A 345 1.51 19.42 -35.60
C THR A 345 2.73 19.72 -34.74
N GLU A 346 2.97 21.00 -34.44
CA GLU A 346 4.05 21.46 -33.55
C GLU A 346 3.88 20.85 -32.14
N VAL A 347 2.68 20.96 -31.55
CA VAL A 347 2.40 20.43 -30.22
C VAL A 347 2.58 18.92 -30.14
N ILE A 348 2.09 18.17 -31.13
CA ILE A 348 2.25 16.71 -31.19
C ILE A 348 3.73 16.32 -31.30
N GLN A 349 4.51 17.01 -32.13
CA GLN A 349 5.95 16.76 -32.25
C GLN A 349 6.68 17.05 -30.93
N ASP A 350 6.37 18.17 -30.29
CA ASP A 350 6.92 18.53 -28.99
C ASP A 350 6.58 17.49 -27.92
N TRP A 351 5.32 17.07 -27.85
CA TRP A 351 4.85 16.07 -26.89
C TRP A 351 5.51 14.71 -27.12
N ASN A 352 5.62 14.26 -28.37
CA ASN A 352 6.29 13.01 -28.72
C ASN A 352 7.79 13.05 -28.35
N THR A 353 8.44 14.21 -28.53
CA THR A 353 9.83 14.41 -28.12
C THR A 353 9.96 14.33 -26.60
N ALA A 354 9.05 14.96 -25.86
CA ALA A 354 9.00 14.89 -24.40
C ALA A 354 8.74 13.47 -23.87
N LEU A 355 7.85 12.71 -24.50
CA LEU A 355 7.59 11.30 -24.20
C LEU A 355 8.83 10.42 -24.45
N ALA A 356 9.51 10.60 -25.58
CA ALA A 356 10.73 9.87 -25.90
C ALA A 356 11.86 10.19 -24.90
N PHE A 357 11.99 11.46 -24.52
CA PHE A 357 12.94 11.90 -23.49
C PHE A 357 12.63 11.26 -22.13
N SER A 358 11.36 11.31 -21.69
CA SER A 358 10.87 10.72 -20.44
C SER A 358 11.22 9.24 -20.32
N ARG A 359 10.93 8.46 -21.37
CA ARG A 359 11.23 7.02 -21.41
C ARG A 359 12.72 6.70 -21.28
N ALA A 360 13.59 7.63 -21.69
CA ALA A 360 15.04 7.49 -21.56
C ALA A 360 15.60 8.02 -20.24
N HIS A 361 14.89 8.90 -19.51
CA HIS A 361 15.44 9.68 -18.39
C HIS A 361 14.59 9.62 -17.10
N GLY A 362 14.23 8.42 -16.64
CA GLY A 362 13.60 8.25 -15.34
C GLY A 362 12.08 8.44 -15.31
N GLY A 363 11.45 8.57 -16.48
CA GLY A 363 10.00 8.45 -16.63
C GLY A 363 9.20 9.72 -16.37
N GLU A 364 9.82 10.89 -16.20
CA GLU A 364 9.13 12.17 -16.09
C GLU A 364 9.00 12.87 -17.44
N ILE A 365 7.78 13.28 -17.79
CA ILE A 365 7.47 14.09 -18.96
C ILE A 365 7.59 15.56 -18.53
N PRO A 366 8.57 16.31 -19.07
CA PRO A 366 8.77 17.70 -18.70
C PRO A 366 7.51 18.54 -18.92
N ARG A 367 7.20 19.37 -17.93
CA ARG A 367 6.05 20.28 -18.00
C ARG A 367 6.31 21.41 -18.99
N LYS A 368 5.38 21.63 -19.92
CA LYS A 368 5.40 22.74 -20.88
C LYS A 368 4.03 23.39 -21.01
N ASP A 369 4.02 24.70 -21.25
CA ASP A 369 2.79 25.47 -21.44
C ASP A 369 2.33 25.41 -22.90
N TYR A 370 1.07 25.05 -23.10
CA TYR A 370 0.41 24.93 -24.40
C TYR A 370 -0.88 25.76 -24.41
N ARG A 371 -1.21 26.37 -25.56
CA ARG A 371 -2.51 27.01 -25.75
C ARG A 371 -3.52 25.93 -26.15
N VAL A 372 -4.54 25.72 -25.33
CA VAL A 372 -5.53 24.68 -25.53
C VAL A 372 -6.91 25.31 -25.72
N THR A 373 -7.62 24.86 -26.74
CA THR A 373 -9.02 25.24 -26.98
C THR A 373 -9.94 24.26 -26.27
N LEU A 374 -10.80 24.75 -25.40
CA LEU A 374 -11.80 23.92 -24.70
C LEU A 374 -13.05 23.74 -25.59
N ARG A 375 -13.88 22.72 -25.33
CA ARG A 375 -15.12 22.47 -26.10
C ARG A 375 -16.10 23.66 -26.14
N ASN A 376 -16.06 24.52 -25.13
CA ASN A 376 -16.86 25.75 -25.09
C ASN A 376 -16.29 26.89 -25.97
N GLY A 377 -15.20 26.65 -26.70
CA GLY A 377 -14.51 27.60 -27.58
C GLY A 377 -13.53 28.54 -26.87
N SER A 378 -13.46 28.51 -25.54
CA SER A 378 -12.48 29.34 -24.81
C SER A 378 -11.07 28.76 -24.93
N VAL A 379 -10.09 29.65 -25.03
CA VAL A 379 -8.67 29.28 -25.08
C VAL A 379 -8.06 29.48 -23.69
N ARG A 380 -7.29 28.48 -23.25
CA ARG A 380 -6.55 28.49 -21.99
C ARG A 380 -5.09 28.14 -22.20
N THR A 381 -4.22 28.65 -21.34
CA THR A 381 -2.83 28.21 -21.25
C THR A 381 -2.74 27.07 -20.25
N MET A 382 -2.61 25.85 -20.77
CA MET A 382 -2.49 24.63 -19.97
C MET A 382 -1.03 24.23 -19.86
N ALA A 383 -0.57 24.03 -18.65
CA ALA A 383 0.70 23.38 -18.44
C ALA A 383 0.49 21.88 -18.41
N ILE A 384 1.14 21.18 -19.33
CA ILE A 384 0.98 19.76 -19.55
C ILE A 384 2.33 19.08 -19.33
N GLY A 385 2.31 18.03 -18.51
CA GLY A 385 3.45 17.18 -18.21
C GLY A 385 2.94 15.85 -17.66
N GLY A 386 3.80 15.08 -17.00
CA GLY A 386 3.34 13.83 -16.40
C GLY A 386 4.43 12.78 -16.24
N LEU A 387 4.02 11.52 -16.31
CA LEU A 387 4.90 10.37 -16.06
C LEU A 387 4.65 9.25 -17.08
N THR A 388 5.70 8.58 -17.53
CA THR A 388 5.63 7.37 -18.35
C THR A 388 5.90 6.12 -17.51
N PHE A 389 5.13 5.06 -17.71
CA PHE A 389 5.30 3.78 -17.04
C PHE A 389 5.07 2.63 -18.04
N GLY A 390 6.16 1.99 -18.45
CA GLY A 390 6.13 1.01 -19.55
C GLY A 390 5.73 1.68 -20.87
N THR A 391 4.71 1.13 -21.53
CA THR A 391 4.16 1.68 -22.78
C THR A 391 3.08 2.73 -22.54
N HIS A 392 2.56 2.83 -21.32
CA HIS A 392 1.50 3.75 -20.91
C HIS A 392 2.08 5.06 -20.37
N PHE A 393 1.25 6.09 -20.28
CA PHE A 393 1.63 7.34 -19.63
C PHE A 393 0.45 7.98 -18.90
N MET A 394 0.76 8.82 -17.92
CA MET A 394 -0.18 9.68 -17.22
C MET A 394 0.15 11.13 -17.61
N ALA A 395 -0.83 11.83 -18.16
CA ALA A 395 -0.75 13.26 -18.42
C ALA A 395 -1.45 14.04 -17.30
N THR A 396 -0.87 15.17 -16.95
CA THR A 396 -1.38 16.13 -15.97
C THR A 396 -1.63 17.46 -16.67
N PHE A 397 -2.70 18.14 -16.27
CA PHE A 397 -3.16 19.38 -16.90
C PHE A 397 -3.46 20.41 -15.82
N GLU A 398 -2.74 21.53 -15.86
CA GLU A 398 -2.93 22.65 -14.94
C GLU A 398 -3.21 23.93 -15.70
N ASP A 399 -4.36 24.56 -15.43
CA ASP A 399 -4.71 25.85 -16.03
C ASP A 399 -3.88 26.97 -15.39
N ARG A 400 -2.98 27.56 -16.17
CA ARG A 400 -2.12 28.68 -15.74
C ARG A 400 -2.59 30.01 -16.32
N THR A 401 -3.74 30.08 -16.98
CA THR A 401 -4.18 31.27 -17.71
C THR A 401 -4.27 32.49 -16.79
N GLU A 402 -4.98 32.36 -15.66
CA GLU A 402 -5.14 33.46 -14.70
C GLU A 402 -3.83 33.79 -13.99
N GLN A 403 -3.05 32.77 -13.61
CA GLN A 403 -1.77 32.98 -12.93
C GLN A 403 -0.78 33.73 -13.83
N LEU A 404 -0.67 33.36 -15.11
CA LEU A 404 0.19 34.04 -16.07
C LEU A 404 -0.28 35.47 -16.34
N ALA A 405 -1.60 35.69 -16.50
CA ALA A 405 -2.15 37.02 -16.67
C ALA A 405 -1.91 37.92 -15.45
N GLN A 406 -2.08 37.40 -14.23
CA GLN A 406 -1.77 38.11 -13.00
C GLN A 406 -0.27 38.40 -12.88
N SER A 407 0.59 37.43 -13.18
CA SER A 407 2.04 37.62 -13.17
C SER A 407 2.47 38.69 -14.16
N GLU A 408 1.88 38.73 -15.35
CA GLU A 408 2.17 39.76 -16.34
C GLU A 408 1.66 41.14 -15.88
N LEU A 409 0.46 41.21 -15.29
CA LEU A 409 -0.09 42.44 -14.73
C LEU A 409 0.78 42.98 -13.59
N LEU A 410 1.17 42.12 -12.65
CA LEU A 410 2.08 42.46 -11.56
C LEU A 410 3.42 42.96 -12.10
N ARG A 411 3.97 42.31 -13.14
CA ARG A 411 5.20 42.77 -13.80
C ARG A 411 5.02 44.17 -14.40
N LYS A 412 3.89 44.44 -15.08
CA LYS A 412 3.57 45.77 -15.62
C LYS A 412 3.44 46.82 -14.50
N MET A 413 2.73 46.50 -13.42
CA MET A 413 2.57 47.39 -12.26
C MET A 413 3.88 47.65 -11.50
N ALA A 414 4.75 46.64 -11.43
CA ALA A 414 6.03 46.75 -10.72
C ALA A 414 7.03 47.64 -11.46
N TYR A 415 7.05 47.58 -12.79
CA TYR A 415 8.11 48.21 -13.60
C TYR A 415 7.68 49.34 -14.53
N LEU A 416 6.40 49.51 -14.83
CA LEU A 416 5.92 50.60 -15.68
C LEU A 416 5.25 51.70 -14.85
N ASP A 417 5.31 52.94 -15.34
CA ASP A 417 4.54 54.07 -14.82
C ASP A 417 3.10 53.98 -15.32
N GLY A 418 2.13 54.08 -14.41
CA GLY A 418 0.72 53.86 -14.71
C GLY A 418 0.09 54.90 -15.65
N LEU A 419 0.67 56.11 -15.76
CA LEU A 419 0.16 57.15 -16.65
C LEU A 419 0.80 57.10 -18.03
N THR A 420 2.14 57.00 -18.07
CA THR A 420 2.95 57.19 -19.28
C THR A 420 3.29 55.90 -20.02
N GLY A 421 3.22 54.75 -19.35
CA GLY A 421 3.49 53.43 -19.93
C GLY A 421 4.97 53.09 -20.16
N ILE A 422 5.88 54.04 -19.95
CA ILE A 422 7.33 53.79 -19.91
C ILE A 422 7.76 53.25 -18.54
N SER A 423 9.04 52.94 -18.35
CA SER A 423 9.57 52.46 -17.07
C SER A 423 9.27 53.42 -15.92
N ASN A 424 8.99 52.91 -14.73
CA ASN A 424 8.89 53.73 -13.52
C ASN A 424 10.27 53.91 -12.86
N ARG A 425 10.33 54.82 -11.88
CA ARG A 425 11.56 55.08 -11.10
C ARG A 425 12.17 53.84 -10.46
N ARG A 426 11.34 52.91 -9.92
CA ARG A 426 11.86 51.68 -9.31
C ARG A 426 12.62 50.83 -10.33
N HIS A 427 12.05 50.63 -11.51
CA HIS A 427 12.71 49.86 -12.57
C HIS A 427 14.00 50.53 -13.06
N PHE A 428 13.99 51.87 -13.15
CA PHE A 428 15.19 52.64 -13.44
C PHE A 428 16.28 52.43 -12.38
N ASP A 429 15.98 52.56 -11.09
CA ASP A 429 16.96 52.43 -10.00
C ASP A 429 17.59 51.01 -10.00
N GLU A 430 16.78 49.97 -10.20
CA GLU A 430 17.25 48.57 -10.31
C GLU A 430 18.11 48.31 -11.55
N THR A 431 17.74 48.90 -12.69
CA THR A 431 18.48 48.77 -13.95
C THR A 431 19.80 49.52 -13.87
N LEU A 432 19.79 50.74 -13.33
CA LEU A 432 21.00 51.54 -13.08
C LEU A 432 21.97 50.78 -12.19
N ALA A 433 21.52 50.17 -11.08
CA ALA A 433 22.38 49.37 -10.21
C ALA A 433 22.96 48.12 -10.92
N THR A 434 22.23 47.55 -11.87
CA THR A 434 22.68 46.40 -12.66
C THR A 434 23.71 46.80 -13.71
N GLU A 435 23.42 47.84 -14.48
CA GLU A 435 24.31 48.38 -15.49
C GLU A 435 25.55 49.02 -14.87
N TRP A 436 25.45 49.63 -13.68
CA TRP A 436 26.61 50.14 -12.93
C TRP A 436 27.64 49.04 -12.66
N ARG A 437 27.20 47.91 -12.12
CA ARG A 437 28.06 46.75 -11.86
C ARG A 437 28.65 46.18 -13.15
N ARG A 438 27.91 46.23 -14.26
CA ARG A 438 28.40 45.80 -15.58
C ARG A 438 29.44 46.76 -16.14
N GLY A 439 29.19 48.07 -16.11
CA GLY A 439 30.11 49.12 -16.54
C GLY A 439 31.41 49.09 -15.76
N GLN A 440 31.35 48.88 -14.44
CA GLN A 440 32.54 48.75 -13.59
C GLN A 440 33.41 47.53 -13.97
N ARG A 441 32.79 46.38 -14.27
CA ARG A 441 33.52 45.17 -14.69
C ARG A 441 34.17 45.31 -16.07
N ASN A 442 33.48 45.99 -16.99
CA ASN A 442 33.90 46.06 -18.39
C ASN A 442 34.70 47.32 -18.72
N GLY A 443 34.79 48.28 -17.79
CA GLY A 443 35.43 49.58 -18.04
C GLY A 443 34.69 50.43 -19.08
N LEU A 444 33.36 50.28 -19.18
CA LEU A 444 32.53 50.97 -20.17
C LEU A 444 31.76 52.13 -19.53
N PRO A 445 31.59 53.26 -20.25
CA PRO A 445 30.90 54.44 -19.72
C PRO A 445 29.39 54.22 -19.59
N ILE A 446 28.78 54.88 -18.62
CA ILE A 446 27.34 54.96 -18.43
C ILE A 446 26.96 56.44 -18.41
N SER A 447 25.94 56.79 -19.17
CA SER A 447 25.40 58.15 -19.21
C SER A 447 23.95 58.21 -18.74
N LEU A 448 23.63 59.27 -18.03
CA LEU A 448 22.28 59.61 -17.56
C LEU A 448 21.86 60.95 -18.13
N LEU A 449 20.62 61.01 -18.63
CA LEU A 449 19.95 62.23 -19.02
C LEU A 449 18.81 62.46 -18.03
N MET A 450 18.83 63.57 -17.29
CA MET A 450 17.69 64.01 -16.49
C MET A 450 16.94 65.08 -17.27
N LEU A 451 15.63 64.90 -17.46
CA LEU A 451 14.78 65.76 -18.28
C LEU A 451 13.60 66.27 -17.47
N ASP A 452 13.18 67.51 -17.74
CA ASP A 452 11.97 68.10 -17.16
C ASP A 452 11.21 68.91 -18.20
N ILE A 453 9.89 68.82 -18.18
CA ILE A 453 9.03 69.61 -19.05
C ILE A 453 8.98 71.06 -18.57
N ASP A 454 9.47 71.96 -19.42
CA ASP A 454 9.58 73.38 -19.09
C ASP A 454 8.20 73.99 -18.81
N HIS A 455 8.06 74.61 -17.63
CA HIS A 455 6.84 75.30 -17.21
C HIS A 455 5.58 74.42 -17.17
N PHE A 456 5.72 73.11 -16.94
CA PHE A 456 4.59 72.18 -16.90
C PHE A 456 3.47 72.56 -15.91
N LYS A 457 3.81 73.15 -14.76
CA LYS A 457 2.80 73.72 -13.85
C LYS A 457 1.92 74.78 -14.52
N ALA A 458 2.53 75.71 -15.25
CA ALA A 458 1.79 76.75 -15.98
C ALA A 458 0.97 76.16 -17.14
N TYR A 459 1.45 75.06 -17.76
CA TYR A 459 0.68 74.29 -18.73
C TYR A 459 -0.59 73.71 -18.08
N ASN A 460 -0.47 73.06 -16.93
CA ASN A 460 -1.61 72.50 -16.19
C ASN A 460 -2.58 73.57 -15.71
N ASP A 461 -2.07 74.70 -15.20
CA ASP A 461 -2.90 75.81 -14.73
C ASP A 461 -3.73 76.42 -15.88
N LEU A 462 -3.21 76.39 -17.11
CA LEU A 462 -3.87 76.96 -18.29
C LEU A 462 -4.82 75.97 -18.99
N TYR A 463 -4.41 74.71 -19.12
CA TYR A 463 -5.10 73.70 -19.96
C TYR A 463 -5.81 72.60 -19.17
N GLY A 464 -5.62 72.56 -17.85
CA GLY A 464 -6.16 71.56 -16.94
C GLY A 464 -5.33 70.27 -16.90
N HIS A 465 -5.44 69.54 -15.78
CA HIS A 465 -4.66 68.33 -15.53
C HIS A 465 -4.84 67.25 -16.59
N GLN A 466 -6.04 67.09 -17.16
CA GLN A 466 -6.28 66.07 -18.20
C GLN A 466 -5.42 66.31 -19.45
N ARG A 467 -5.29 67.56 -19.89
CA ARG A 467 -4.38 67.90 -21.02
C ARG A 467 -2.91 67.80 -20.61
N GLY A 468 -2.61 67.99 -19.32
CA GLY A 468 -1.31 67.71 -18.73
C GLY A 468 -0.92 66.24 -18.85
N ASP A 469 -1.83 65.35 -18.50
CA ASP A 469 -1.66 63.90 -18.58
C ASP A 469 -1.42 63.45 -20.04
N GLU A 470 -2.20 63.97 -20.99
CA GLU A 470 -1.99 63.74 -22.43
C GLU A 470 -0.62 64.25 -22.91
N CYS A 471 -0.17 65.41 -22.38
CA CYS A 471 1.15 65.96 -22.67
C CYS A 471 2.26 65.04 -22.13
N LEU A 472 2.17 64.57 -20.88
CA LEU A 472 3.13 63.64 -20.28
C LEU A 472 3.21 62.34 -21.08
N GLN A 473 2.06 61.78 -21.50
CA GLN A 473 2.01 60.58 -22.34
C GLN A 473 2.69 60.78 -23.69
N SER A 474 2.44 61.93 -24.33
CA SER A 474 3.04 62.26 -25.64
C SER A 474 4.55 62.44 -25.55
N VAL A 475 5.02 63.14 -24.50
CA VAL A 475 6.45 63.32 -24.23
C VAL A 475 7.10 61.98 -23.91
N ALA A 476 6.51 61.17 -23.03
CA ALA A 476 7.06 59.86 -22.68
C ALA A 476 7.22 58.94 -23.89
N ARG A 477 6.22 58.90 -24.79
CA ARG A 477 6.29 58.13 -26.03
C ARG A 477 7.39 58.67 -26.96
N ALA A 478 7.50 59.99 -27.10
CA ALA A 478 8.57 60.60 -27.89
C ALA A 478 9.97 60.30 -27.34
N LEU A 479 10.13 60.26 -26.01
CA LEU A 479 11.38 59.87 -25.37
C LEU A 479 11.70 58.40 -25.62
N GLN A 480 10.72 57.51 -25.47
CA GLN A 480 10.90 56.07 -25.69
C GLN A 480 11.24 55.75 -27.16
N ASP A 481 10.51 56.33 -28.10
CA ASP A 481 10.73 56.13 -29.55
C ASP A 481 12.03 56.80 -30.03
N GLY A 482 12.48 57.85 -29.34
CA GLY A 482 13.72 58.57 -29.63
C GLY A 482 15.00 57.86 -29.18
N LEU A 483 14.88 56.79 -28.38
CA LEU A 483 15.99 55.94 -27.96
C LEU A 483 16.13 54.75 -28.92
N ALA A 484 17.23 54.69 -29.66
CA ALA A 484 17.40 53.73 -30.76
C ALA A 484 17.91 52.35 -30.32
N ARG A 485 18.59 52.25 -29.16
CA ARG A 485 19.22 50.99 -28.72
C ARG A 485 18.31 50.24 -27.76
N ALA A 486 18.26 48.91 -27.90
CA ALA A 486 17.47 48.05 -27.02
C ALA A 486 17.89 48.09 -25.53
N GLN A 487 19.11 48.54 -25.24
CA GLN A 487 19.64 48.70 -23.87
C GLN A 487 19.40 50.10 -23.29
N ASP A 488 19.00 51.07 -24.12
CA ASP A 488 18.66 52.40 -23.65
C ASP A 488 17.28 52.35 -23.00
N MET A 489 17.09 53.07 -21.90
CA MET A 489 15.85 53.05 -21.14
C MET A 489 15.39 54.47 -20.84
N ALA A 490 14.13 54.78 -21.16
CA ALA A 490 13.44 55.96 -20.66
C ALA A 490 12.54 55.57 -19.48
N ALA A 491 12.56 56.37 -18.40
CA ALA A 491 11.72 56.19 -17.24
C ALA A 491 11.13 57.52 -16.76
N ARG A 492 9.94 57.47 -16.16
CA ARG A 492 9.37 58.61 -15.44
C ARG A 492 9.91 58.60 -14.01
N TYR A 493 10.65 59.63 -13.64
CA TYR A 493 11.33 59.73 -12.35
C TYR A 493 10.39 60.26 -11.26
N GLY A 494 9.51 61.21 -11.61
CA GLY A 494 8.45 61.72 -10.75
C GLY A 494 7.81 62.99 -11.32
N GLY A 495 6.50 63.18 -11.14
CA GLY A 495 5.82 64.39 -11.67
C GLY A 495 6.02 64.56 -13.18
N GLU A 496 6.63 65.67 -13.58
CA GLU A 496 7.03 66.02 -14.95
C GLU A 496 8.48 65.66 -15.32
N GLU A 497 9.19 64.99 -14.41
CA GLU A 497 10.60 64.61 -14.58
C GLU A 497 10.74 63.21 -15.19
N PHE A 498 11.62 63.11 -16.17
CA PHE A 498 11.98 61.90 -16.88
C PHE A 498 13.49 61.67 -16.77
N VAL A 499 13.91 60.41 -16.84
CA VAL A 499 15.31 60.03 -16.88
C VAL A 499 15.55 59.03 -18.00
N CYS A 500 16.65 59.20 -18.73
CA CYS A 500 17.12 58.20 -19.68
C CYS A 500 18.46 57.61 -19.22
N LEU A 501 18.53 56.28 -19.18
CA LEU A 501 19.76 55.52 -18.95
C LEU A 501 20.34 55.06 -20.29
N LEU A 502 21.60 55.40 -20.54
CA LEU A 502 22.35 55.03 -21.74
C LEU A 502 23.59 54.21 -21.34
N PRO A 503 23.47 52.88 -21.25
CA PRO A 503 24.61 52.01 -20.98
C PRO A 503 25.60 52.00 -22.15
N GLU A 504 26.89 51.92 -21.85
CA GLU A 504 27.95 51.85 -22.87
C GLU A 504 27.87 53.04 -23.84
N CYS A 505 27.71 54.23 -23.28
CA CYS A 505 27.59 55.49 -24.01
C CYS A 505 28.40 56.57 -23.28
N ASP A 506 29.35 57.18 -23.99
CA ASP A 506 30.16 58.28 -23.46
C ASP A 506 29.40 59.62 -23.50
N LEU A 507 30.04 60.69 -23.01
CA LEU A 507 29.41 62.00 -22.91
C LEU A 507 29.01 62.58 -24.27
N ASP A 508 29.83 62.38 -25.30
CA ASP A 508 29.56 62.91 -26.65
C ASP A 508 28.36 62.22 -27.28
N GLY A 509 28.31 60.88 -27.19
CA GLY A 509 27.15 60.10 -27.64
C GLY A 509 25.88 60.46 -26.88
N ALA A 510 25.97 60.58 -25.54
CA ALA A 510 24.84 60.96 -24.70
C ALA A 510 24.34 62.38 -24.99
N THR A 511 25.26 63.30 -25.30
CA THR A 511 24.92 64.68 -25.70
C THR A 511 24.17 64.70 -27.02
N HIS A 512 24.58 63.88 -27.99
CA HIS A 512 23.87 63.76 -29.26
C HIS A 512 22.45 63.20 -29.07
N VAL A 513 22.30 62.17 -28.25
CA VAL A 513 20.98 61.61 -27.89
C VAL A 513 20.13 62.67 -27.18
N ALA A 514 20.68 63.42 -26.22
CA ALA A 514 19.96 64.48 -25.54
C ALA A 514 19.47 65.59 -26.49
N GLN A 515 20.33 66.03 -27.42
CA GLN A 515 19.95 67.02 -28.44
C GLN A 515 18.84 66.50 -29.36
N HIS A 516 18.93 65.24 -29.77
CA HIS A 516 17.88 64.60 -30.55
C HIS A 516 16.55 64.57 -29.78
N LEU A 517 16.54 64.08 -28.53
CA LEU A 517 15.33 64.01 -27.70
C LEU A 517 14.70 65.39 -27.46
N LEU A 518 15.52 66.42 -27.24
CA LEU A 518 15.05 67.81 -27.11
C LEU A 518 14.30 68.28 -28.37
N GLN A 519 14.88 68.00 -29.55
CA GLN A 519 14.25 68.33 -30.83
C GLN A 519 12.99 67.50 -31.08
N THR A 520 13.00 66.21 -30.76
CA THR A 520 11.85 65.31 -30.90
C THR A 520 10.66 65.80 -30.08
N VAL A 521 10.89 66.19 -28.82
CA VAL A 521 9.82 66.71 -27.96
C VAL A 521 9.29 68.05 -28.50
N GLN A 522 10.17 68.96 -28.89
CA GLN A 522 9.74 70.24 -29.47
C GLN A 522 8.96 70.05 -30.79
N ALA A 523 9.32 69.05 -31.59
CA ALA A 523 8.66 68.72 -32.85
C ALA A 523 7.25 68.11 -32.68
N LEU A 524 6.86 67.68 -31.47
CA LEU A 524 5.47 67.29 -31.18
C LEU A 524 4.49 68.46 -31.39
N GLY A 525 4.97 69.71 -31.32
CA GLY A 525 4.15 70.88 -31.62
C GLY A 525 3.00 71.11 -30.64
N ILE A 526 3.07 70.55 -29.43
CA ILE A 526 2.04 70.70 -28.40
C ILE A 526 2.02 72.17 -27.95
N GLU A 527 0.93 72.88 -28.19
CA GLU A 527 0.80 74.32 -27.90
C GLU A 527 0.96 74.62 -26.40
N HIS A 528 1.85 75.56 -26.05
CA HIS A 528 2.04 76.03 -24.67
C HIS A 528 2.04 77.57 -24.59
N LYS A 529 0.85 78.20 -24.65
CA LYS A 529 0.73 79.69 -24.60
C LYS A 529 1.23 80.33 -23.31
N GLY A 530 1.18 79.59 -22.21
CA GLY A 530 1.67 80.03 -20.91
C GLY A 530 3.19 79.99 -20.74
N SER A 531 3.96 79.46 -21.71
CA SER A 531 5.41 79.36 -21.60
C SER A 531 6.11 80.64 -22.09
N PRO A 532 7.00 81.24 -21.28
CA PRO A 532 7.85 82.35 -21.72
C PRO A 532 9.02 81.87 -22.60
N VAL A 533 9.21 80.56 -22.78
CA VAL A 533 10.37 79.96 -23.48
C VAL A 533 10.07 79.78 -24.96
N ALA A 534 8.92 79.17 -25.29
CA ALA A 534 8.47 78.90 -26.65
C ALA A 534 6.94 78.76 -26.67
N GLY A 535 6.31 78.97 -27.83
CA GLY A 535 4.85 78.76 -27.99
C GLY A 535 4.40 77.30 -27.95
N VAL A 536 5.33 76.36 -27.74
CA VAL A 536 5.12 74.91 -27.67
C VAL A 536 5.81 74.33 -26.44
N VAL A 537 5.44 73.11 -26.05
CA VAL A 537 6.10 72.35 -24.99
C VAL A 537 7.56 72.09 -25.35
N THR A 538 8.45 72.37 -24.40
CA THR A 538 9.90 72.13 -24.50
C THR A 538 10.39 71.39 -23.26
N VAL A 539 11.59 70.83 -23.33
CA VAL A 539 12.25 70.16 -22.21
C VAL A 539 13.63 70.75 -21.98
N SER A 540 14.03 70.80 -20.71
CA SER A 540 15.41 71.04 -20.30
C SER A 540 16.06 69.70 -19.96
N ILE A 541 17.33 69.52 -20.33
CA ILE A 541 18.05 68.24 -20.17
C ILE A 541 19.42 68.47 -19.52
N GLY A 542 19.71 67.73 -18.44
CA GLY A 542 21.03 67.60 -17.83
C GLY A 542 21.66 66.25 -18.18
N VAL A 543 22.87 66.24 -18.74
CA VAL A 543 23.57 65.03 -19.21
C VAL A 543 24.83 64.81 -18.39
N ALA A 544 24.89 63.70 -17.66
CA ALA A 544 26.09 63.28 -16.94
C ALA A 544 26.61 61.94 -17.47
N SER A 545 27.92 61.81 -17.61
CA SER A 545 28.57 60.56 -18.03
C SER A 545 29.73 60.21 -17.10
N VAL A 546 29.90 58.93 -16.79
CA VAL A 546 31.02 58.41 -15.99
C VAL A 546 31.39 57.00 -16.43
N THR A 547 32.67 56.65 -16.33
CA THR A 547 33.09 55.24 -16.36
C THR A 547 33.12 54.74 -14.92
N PRO A 548 32.21 53.82 -14.52
CA PRO A 548 32.12 53.38 -13.13
C PRO A 548 33.44 52.82 -12.61
N SER A 549 33.84 53.25 -11.41
CA SER A 549 35.04 52.84 -10.70
C SER A 549 34.70 52.51 -9.24
N GLU A 550 35.67 52.00 -8.46
CA GLU A 550 35.48 51.75 -7.01
C GLU A 550 35.23 53.03 -6.19
N HIS A 551 35.56 54.21 -6.74
CA HIS A 551 35.43 55.49 -6.04
C HIS A 551 34.23 56.33 -6.50
N SER A 552 33.52 55.90 -7.54
CA SER A 552 32.32 56.57 -8.04
C SER A 552 31.06 55.83 -7.56
N SER A 553 29.92 56.53 -7.52
CA SER A 553 28.62 55.94 -7.19
C SER A 553 27.54 56.33 -8.21
N ALA A 554 26.54 55.47 -8.36
CA ALA A 554 25.40 55.75 -9.24
C ALA A 554 24.61 56.97 -8.75
N GLU A 555 24.56 57.17 -7.43
CA GLU A 555 23.96 58.31 -6.77
C GLU A 555 24.66 59.62 -7.13
N THR A 556 26.00 59.63 -7.20
CA THR A 556 26.79 60.80 -7.63
C THR A 556 26.50 61.15 -9.08
N LEU A 557 26.39 60.16 -9.96
CA LEU A 557 26.05 60.37 -11.38
C LEU A 557 24.65 61.00 -11.53
N LEU A 558 23.68 60.47 -10.78
CA LEU A 558 22.30 60.96 -10.79
C LEU A 558 22.20 62.39 -10.24
N ALA A 559 22.86 62.67 -9.11
CA ALA A 559 22.94 64.01 -8.54
C ALA A 559 23.60 65.01 -9.50
N ARG A 560 24.60 64.56 -10.26
CA ARG A 560 25.26 65.39 -11.28
C ARG A 560 24.34 65.69 -12.46
N ALA A 561 23.58 64.70 -12.94
CA ALA A 561 22.59 64.91 -14.00
C ALA A 561 21.49 65.90 -13.56
N ASP A 562 21.04 65.80 -12.31
CA ASP A 562 20.07 66.72 -11.71
C ASP A 562 20.61 68.16 -11.58
N GLU A 563 21.85 68.34 -11.11
CA GLU A 563 22.50 69.67 -11.05
C GLU A 563 22.58 70.33 -12.44
N LEU A 564 22.90 69.54 -13.47
CA LEU A 564 22.97 70.01 -14.85
C LEU A 564 21.58 70.35 -15.41
N LEU A 565 20.56 69.57 -15.07
CA LEU A 565 19.17 69.90 -15.41
C LEU A 565 18.76 71.22 -14.75
N TYR A 566 19.08 71.41 -13.46
CA TYR A 566 18.82 72.65 -12.77
C TYR A 566 19.50 73.85 -13.44
N ARG A 567 20.76 73.67 -13.87
CA ARG A 567 21.48 74.68 -14.65
C ARG A 567 20.78 74.99 -15.97
N ALA A 568 20.32 73.98 -16.70
CA ALA A 568 19.58 74.16 -17.95
C ALA A 568 18.31 74.98 -17.73
N LYS A 569 17.59 74.73 -16.62
CA LYS A 569 16.41 75.51 -16.22
C LYS A 569 16.73 76.97 -15.90
N GLN A 570 17.89 77.26 -15.32
CA GLN A 570 18.34 78.62 -14.98
C GLN A 570 18.92 79.39 -16.17
N THR A 571 19.60 78.72 -17.09
CA THR A 571 20.30 79.35 -18.23
C THR A 571 19.40 79.55 -19.46
N GLY A 572 18.08 79.46 -19.28
CA GLY A 572 17.09 79.86 -20.29
C GLY A 572 16.12 78.75 -20.75
N ARG A 573 16.22 77.53 -20.20
CA ARG A 573 15.39 76.38 -20.58
C ARG A 573 15.54 75.97 -22.05
N ASN A 574 14.79 74.95 -22.50
CA ASN A 574 14.85 74.38 -23.85
C ASN A 574 16.29 74.16 -24.35
N ARG A 575 17.11 73.50 -23.52
CA ARG A 575 18.53 73.26 -23.80
C ARG A 575 19.08 72.02 -23.12
N VAL A 576 20.26 71.63 -23.56
CA VAL A 576 21.07 70.56 -22.98
C VAL A 576 22.26 71.19 -22.24
N GLU A 577 22.46 70.83 -20.98
CA GLU A 577 23.68 71.11 -20.22
C GLU A 577 24.40 69.78 -19.94
N THR A 578 25.71 69.73 -20.15
CA THR A 578 26.48 68.48 -20.11
C THR A 578 27.64 68.57 -19.13
N GLY A 579 28.06 67.44 -18.57
CA GLY A 579 29.22 67.37 -17.69
C GLY A 579 29.66 65.94 -17.37
N ILE A 580 30.91 65.79 -16.93
CA ILE A 580 31.44 64.50 -16.48
C ILE A 580 31.02 64.27 -15.01
N GLY A 581 30.61 63.05 -14.68
CA GLY A 581 30.41 62.59 -13.30
C GLY A 581 31.76 62.42 -12.61
N SER A 582 31.97 63.11 -11.49
CA SER A 582 33.22 63.06 -10.70
C SER A 582 33.27 61.80 -9.85
#